data_AF-A0A9W9PMR5-F1
#
_entry.id   AF-A0A9W9PMR5-F1
#
_cell.length_a   1.000
_cell.length_b   1.000
_cell.length_c   1.000
_cell.angle_alpha   90.00
_cell.angle_beta   90.00
_cell.angle_gamma   90.00
#
_symmetry.space_group_name_H-M   'P 1'
#
loop_
_entity.id
_entity.type
_entity.pdbx_description
1 polymer ?
#
loop_
_entity_poly.entity_id
_entity_poly.type
_entity_poly.pdbx_seq_one_letter_code
_entity_poly.pdbx_strand_id
1 'polypeptide(L)'
;MSISHPHLDPIPEEKEITPMDHRILCSGGTTSTLEMMPSRIKQAKSIPNDPKAHIEELVYEVSYLRAELQWHKETKQVLLEFQQRMFDIFQNMEDTLSRATARLHESERRYLKVWEHEFGDELGGRF
;
A
#
# COMPACT_ATOMS: atom_id res chain seq x y z
N MET A 1 -26.77 35.84 14.07
CA MET A 1 -25.95 34.62 14.02
C MET A 1 -25.10 34.71 12.76
N SER A 2 -23.83 35.07 12.89
CA SER A 2 -22.92 35.24 11.76
C SER A 2 -22.16 33.92 11.53
N ILE A 3 -22.33 33.35 10.35
CA ILE A 3 -21.64 32.11 9.94
C ILE A 3 -20.21 32.50 9.54
N SER A 4 -19.26 32.19 10.41
CA SER A 4 -17.83 32.27 10.15
C SER A 4 -17.50 31.38 8.95
N HIS A 5 -17.01 31.98 7.86
CA HIS A 5 -16.42 31.24 6.76
C HIS A 5 -15.17 30.50 7.27
N PRO A 6 -14.94 29.23 6.90
CA PRO A 6 -13.67 28.58 7.17
C PRO A 6 -12.58 29.37 6.45
N HIS A 7 -11.69 29.98 7.23
CA HIS A 7 -10.44 30.54 6.77
C HIS A 7 -9.63 29.38 6.20
N LEU A 8 -9.66 29.21 4.88
CA LEU A 8 -8.74 28.32 4.19
C LEU A 8 -7.34 28.84 4.51
N ASP A 9 -6.57 28.04 5.23
CA ASP A 9 -5.17 28.33 5.50
C ASP A 9 -4.46 28.68 4.19
N PRO A 10 -3.55 29.68 4.19
CA PRO A 10 -2.77 30.00 3.01
C PRO A 10 -2.03 28.74 2.56
N ILE A 11 -2.19 28.41 1.27
CA ILE A 11 -1.46 27.32 0.60
C ILE A 11 0.02 27.49 0.97
N PRO A 12 0.68 26.45 1.52
CA PRO A 12 2.08 26.57 1.91
C PRO A 12 2.92 27.08 0.75
N GLU A 13 3.81 28.00 1.09
CA GLU A 13 4.81 28.64 0.24
C GLU A 13 5.40 27.64 -0.76
N GLU A 14 5.53 28.11 -2.01
CA GLU A 14 6.07 27.43 -3.18
C GLU A 14 6.90 26.18 -2.84
N LYS A 15 6.31 24.98 -3.00
CA LYS A 15 7.07 23.74 -2.84
C LYS A 15 8.31 23.81 -3.73
N GLU A 16 9.48 23.81 -3.11
CA GLU A 16 10.76 23.94 -3.79
C GLU A 16 10.91 22.80 -4.82
N ILE A 17 11.06 23.18 -6.10
CA ILE A 17 11.29 22.22 -7.18
C ILE A 17 12.69 21.65 -6.99
N THR A 18 12.78 20.36 -6.68
CA THR A 18 14.09 19.72 -6.51
C THR A 18 14.76 19.51 -7.88
N PRO A 19 16.10 19.41 -7.95
CA PRO A 19 16.80 19.03 -9.18
C PRO A 19 16.37 17.66 -9.74
N MET A 20 15.80 16.81 -8.88
CA MET A 20 15.20 15.54 -9.30
C MET A 20 13.87 15.78 -10.01
N ASP A 21 13.01 16.63 -9.47
CA ASP A 21 11.75 17.05 -10.11
C ASP A 21 12.02 17.64 -11.51
N HIS A 22 13.06 18.47 -11.65
CA HIS A 22 13.46 19.02 -12.95
C HIS A 22 13.86 17.92 -13.95
N ARG A 23 14.65 16.92 -13.52
CA ARG A 23 15.03 15.78 -14.39
C ARG A 23 13.84 14.93 -14.79
N ILE A 24 12.94 14.68 -13.85
CA ILE A 24 11.68 13.96 -14.08
C ILE A 24 10.84 14.73 -15.11
N LEU A 25 10.71 16.05 -14.96
CA LEU A 25 10.02 16.91 -15.91
C LEU A 25 10.64 16.85 -17.32
N CYS A 26 11.97 16.92 -17.44
CA CYS A 26 12.66 16.79 -18.75
C CYS A 26 12.42 15.43 -19.42
N SER A 27 12.16 14.38 -18.65
CA SER A 27 11.82 13.04 -19.16
C SER A 27 10.33 12.86 -19.48
N GLY A 28 9.51 13.91 -19.34
CA GLY A 28 8.06 13.83 -19.51
C GLY A 28 7.33 13.19 -18.32
N GLY A 29 8.04 12.94 -17.21
CA GLY A 29 7.46 12.50 -15.96
C GLY A 29 6.98 13.68 -15.11
N THR A 30 6.42 13.36 -13.95
CA THR A 30 5.93 14.33 -12.98
C THR A 30 6.13 13.82 -11.55
N THR A 31 5.99 14.71 -10.58
CA THR A 31 5.97 14.39 -9.15
C THR A 31 4.81 15.14 -8.52
N SER A 32 4.32 14.67 -7.36
CA SER A 32 3.25 15.35 -6.62
C SER A 32 3.62 16.80 -6.24
N THR A 33 4.91 17.12 -6.21
CA THR A 33 5.40 18.49 -6.03
C THR A 33 5.15 19.33 -7.28
N LEU A 34 5.44 18.79 -8.47
CA LEU A 34 5.20 19.47 -9.75
C LEU A 34 3.70 19.69 -10.02
N GLU A 35 2.86 18.71 -9.71
CA GLU A 35 1.40 18.79 -9.95
C GLU A 35 0.69 19.85 -9.10
N MET A 36 1.15 20.03 -7.86
CA MET A 36 0.56 21.01 -6.95
C MET A 36 1.06 22.44 -7.22
N MET A 37 1.92 22.65 -8.22
CA MET A 37 2.43 23.99 -8.51
C MET A 37 1.30 24.93 -8.93
N PRO A 38 1.20 26.13 -8.32
CA PRO A 38 0.17 27.11 -8.68
C PRO A 38 0.20 27.51 -10.16
N SER A 39 1.39 27.50 -10.79
CA SER A 39 1.56 27.76 -12.22
C SER A 39 0.85 26.73 -13.09
N ARG A 40 0.91 25.45 -12.73
CA ARG A 40 0.20 24.37 -13.43
C ARG A 40 -1.29 24.43 -13.24
N ILE A 41 -1.74 24.67 -12.01
CA ILE A 41 -3.16 24.82 -11.69
C ILE A 41 -3.75 26.01 -12.47
N LYS A 42 -2.97 27.08 -12.66
CA LYS A 42 -3.38 28.23 -13.47
C LYS A 42 -3.36 27.92 -14.97
N GLN A 43 -2.34 27.21 -15.47
CA GLN A 43 -2.27 26.80 -16.87
C GLN A 43 -3.42 25.87 -17.26
N ALA A 44 -3.72 24.85 -16.46
CA ALA A 44 -4.84 23.93 -16.70
C ALA A 44 -6.22 24.64 -16.75
N LYS A 45 -6.32 25.84 -16.20
CA LYS A 45 -7.55 26.67 -16.23
C LYS A 45 -7.57 27.68 -17.36
N SER A 46 -6.45 27.90 -18.06
CA SER A 46 -6.31 28.88 -19.13
C SER A 46 -6.38 28.19 -20.48
N ILE A 47 -7.23 28.68 -21.38
CA ILE A 47 -7.26 28.19 -22.76
C ILE A 47 -6.08 28.83 -23.50
N PRO A 48 -5.15 28.06 -24.12
CA PRO A 48 -4.08 28.64 -24.92
C PRO A 48 -4.65 29.25 -26.19
N ASN A 49 -4.37 30.53 -26.43
CA ASN A 49 -4.79 31.23 -27.65
C ASN A 49 -3.82 31.01 -28.83
N ASP A 50 -2.64 30.41 -28.59
CA ASP A 50 -1.61 30.15 -29.62
C ASP A 50 -1.60 28.66 -30.02
N PRO A 51 -1.77 28.33 -31.32
CA PRO A 51 -1.75 26.94 -31.79
C PRO A 51 -0.42 26.22 -31.55
N LYS A 52 0.72 26.93 -31.53
CA LYS A 52 2.02 26.30 -31.25
C LYS A 52 2.12 25.90 -29.78
N ALA A 53 1.76 26.80 -28.87
CA ALA A 53 1.66 26.50 -27.45
C ALA A 53 0.69 25.34 -27.15
N HIS A 54 -0.42 25.25 -27.89
CA HIS A 54 -1.37 24.15 -27.74
C HIS A 54 -0.80 22.79 -28.17
N ILE A 55 0.01 22.74 -29.23
CA ILE A 55 0.69 21.51 -29.64
C ILE A 55 1.71 21.08 -28.59
N GLU A 56 2.50 22.02 -28.06
CA GLU A 56 3.49 21.74 -27.00
C GLU A 56 2.81 21.22 -25.73
N GLU A 57 1.69 21.83 -25.33
CA GLU A 57 0.85 21.36 -24.21
C GLU A 57 0.30 19.97 -24.47
N LEU A 58 -0.24 19.70 -25.66
CA LEU A 58 -0.77 18.37 -25.98
C LEU A 58 0.30 17.29 -25.99
N VAL A 59 1.50 17.58 -26.50
CA VAL A 59 2.65 16.68 -26.44
C VAL A 59 3.04 16.39 -24.99
N TYR A 60 3.04 17.43 -24.15
CA TYR A 60 3.28 17.30 -22.72
C TYR A 60 2.23 16.39 -22.06
N GLU A 61 0.93 16.66 -22.24
CA GLU A 61 -0.16 15.87 -21.68
C GLU A 61 -0.11 14.40 -22.13
N VAL A 62 0.17 14.13 -23.41
CA VAL A 62 0.33 12.75 -23.90
C VAL A 62 1.52 12.07 -23.24
N SER A 63 2.64 12.78 -23.03
CA SER A 63 3.80 12.22 -22.34
C SER A 63 3.50 11.92 -20.87
N TYR A 64 2.78 12.83 -20.22
CA TYR A 64 2.31 12.70 -18.83
C TYR A 64 1.40 11.48 -18.67
N LEU A 65 0.36 11.37 -19.49
CA LEU A 65 -0.59 10.24 -19.42
C LEU A 65 0.10 8.90 -19.67
N ARG A 66 1.14 8.86 -20.52
CA ARG A 66 1.96 7.65 -20.74
C ARG A 66 2.77 7.28 -19.51
N ALA A 67 3.40 8.26 -18.86
CA ALA A 67 4.16 8.04 -17.63
C ALA A 67 3.23 7.55 -16.51
N GLU A 68 2.07 8.16 -16.35
CA GLU A 68 1.08 7.77 -15.35
C GLU A 68 0.53 6.36 -15.60
N LEU A 69 0.23 6.01 -16.86
CA LEU A 69 -0.21 4.67 -17.23
C LEU A 69 0.88 3.62 -16.97
N GLN A 70 2.15 3.96 -17.20
CA GLN A 70 3.28 3.09 -16.89
C GLN A 70 3.43 2.91 -15.38
N TRP A 71 3.35 3.99 -14.60
CA TRP A 71 3.40 3.95 -13.15
C TRP A 71 2.28 3.08 -12.56
N HIS A 72 1.06 3.19 -13.08
CA HIS A 72 -0.05 2.33 -12.67
C HIS A 72 0.20 0.85 -12.95
N LYS A 73 0.81 0.51 -14.10
CA LYS A 73 1.16 -0.88 -14.44
C LYS A 73 2.18 -1.44 -13.47
N GLU A 74 3.24 -0.69 -13.18
CA GLU A 74 4.30 -1.09 -12.26
C GLU A 74 3.76 -1.24 -10.84
N THR A 75 2.98 -0.27 -10.37
CA THR A 75 2.37 -0.31 -9.03
C THR A 75 1.42 -1.49 -8.88
N LYS A 76 0.60 -1.79 -9.90
CA LYS A 76 -0.27 -2.97 -9.90
C LYS A 76 0.55 -4.25 -9.79
N GLN A 77 1.64 -4.37 -10.54
CA GLN A 77 2.50 -5.54 -10.50
C GLN A 77 3.09 -5.75 -9.10
N VAL A 78 3.65 -4.70 -8.50
CA VAL A 78 4.19 -4.74 -7.13
C VAL A 78 3.11 -5.13 -6.13
N LEU A 79 1.89 -4.60 -6.27
CA LEU A 79 0.78 -4.91 -5.36
C LEU A 79 0.36 -6.38 -5.47
N LEU A 80 0.30 -6.93 -6.68
CA LEU A 80 -0.02 -8.35 -6.91
C LEU A 80 1.06 -9.27 -6.32
N GLU A 81 2.34 -8.93 -6.48
CA GLU A 81 3.44 -9.68 -5.87
C GLU A 81 3.38 -9.62 -4.33
N PHE A 82 3.07 -8.45 -3.78
CA PHE A 82 2.86 -8.29 -2.34
C PHE A 82 1.69 -9.15 -1.85
N GLN A 83 0.55 -9.11 -2.57
CA GLN A 83 -0.62 -9.93 -2.23
C GLN A 83 -0.29 -11.41 -2.21
N GLN A 84 0.45 -11.91 -3.21
CA GLN A 84 0.87 -13.31 -3.26
C GLN A 84 1.72 -13.68 -2.05
N ARG A 85 2.73 -12.85 -1.72
CA ARG A 85 3.59 -13.10 -0.55
C ARG A 85 2.81 -13.12 0.75
N MET A 86 1.84 -12.22 0.91
CA MET A 86 0.96 -12.20 2.09
C MET A 86 0.15 -13.49 2.19
N PHE A 87 -0.41 -13.96 1.07
CA PHE A 87 -1.14 -15.22 1.04
C PHE A 87 -0.25 -16.40 1.48
N ASP A 88 0.97 -16.48 0.94
CA ASP A 88 1.92 -17.54 1.29
C ASP A 88 2.30 -17.51 2.79
N ILE A 89 2.48 -16.32 3.37
CA ILE A 89 2.77 -16.16 4.80
C ILE A 89 1.58 -16.65 5.64
N PHE A 90 0.36 -16.27 5.29
CA PHE A 90 -0.83 -16.69 6.03
C PHE A 90 -1.05 -18.20 5.97
N GLN A 91 -0.88 -18.82 4.81
CA GLN A 91 -0.96 -20.28 4.67
C GLN A 91 0.08 -21.00 5.52
N ASN A 92 1.34 -20.53 5.49
CA ASN A 92 2.40 -21.11 6.33
C ASN A 92 2.11 -20.96 7.84
N MET A 93 1.51 -19.83 8.24
CA MET A 93 1.11 -19.60 9.62
C MET A 93 -0.01 -20.55 10.03
N GLU A 94 -1.04 -20.69 9.20
CA GLU A 94 -2.18 -21.59 9.41
C GLU A 94 -1.72 -23.05 9.55
N ASP A 95 -0.84 -23.51 8.66
CA ASP A 95 -0.24 -24.84 8.72
C ASP A 95 0.55 -25.06 10.01
N THR A 96 1.31 -24.06 10.42
CA THR A 96 2.15 -24.14 11.63
C THR A 96 1.29 -24.18 12.89
N LEU A 97 0.25 -23.36 12.97
CA LEU A 97 -0.73 -23.39 14.05
C LEU A 97 -1.48 -24.73 14.09
N SER A 98 -1.90 -25.23 12.94
CA SER A 98 -2.56 -26.54 12.83
C SER A 98 -1.67 -27.67 13.35
N ARG A 99 -0.39 -27.68 12.96
CA ARG A 99 0.60 -28.65 13.47
C ARG A 99 0.85 -28.51 14.96
N ALA A 100 0.97 -27.28 15.47
CA ALA A 100 1.20 -27.03 16.89
C ALA A 100 0.02 -27.53 17.74
N THR A 101 -1.21 -27.24 17.32
CA THR A 101 -2.43 -27.70 18.00
C THR A 101 -2.55 -29.23 17.98
N ALA A 102 -2.28 -29.87 16.84
CA ALA A 102 -2.27 -31.33 16.76
C ALA A 102 -1.24 -31.97 17.71
N ARG A 103 -0.04 -31.38 17.80
CA ARG A 103 1.00 -31.84 18.73
C ARG A 103 0.60 -31.62 20.19
N LEU A 104 -0.08 -30.52 20.49
CA LEU A 104 -0.58 -30.24 21.84
C LEU A 104 -1.61 -31.29 22.26
N HIS A 105 -2.61 -31.58 21.43
CA HIS A 105 -3.60 -32.64 21.72
C HIS A 105 -2.97 -34.03 21.83
N GLU A 106 -1.98 -34.34 21.00
CA GLU A 106 -1.25 -35.60 21.12
C GLU A 106 -0.48 -35.68 22.45
N SER A 107 0.15 -34.59 22.88
CA SER A 107 0.82 -34.54 24.18
C SER A 107 -0.16 -34.69 25.34
N GLU A 108 -1.31 -34.01 25.27
CA GLU A 108 -2.40 -34.09 26.25
C GLU A 108 -2.91 -35.53 26.39
N ARG A 109 -3.19 -36.21 25.27
CA ARG A 109 -3.59 -37.63 25.28
C ARG A 109 -2.55 -38.54 25.91
N ARG A 110 -1.26 -38.30 25.63
CA ARG A 110 -0.18 -39.08 26.24
C ARG A 110 -0.10 -38.85 27.74
N TYR A 111 -0.22 -37.61 28.20
CA TYR A 111 -0.25 -37.28 29.62
C TYR A 111 -1.42 -37.96 30.33
N LEU A 112 -2.63 -37.88 29.77
CA LEU A 112 -3.80 -38.55 30.34
C LEU A 112 -3.63 -40.07 30.40
N LYS A 113 -3.07 -40.69 29.37
CA LYS A 113 -2.80 -42.13 29.36
C LYS A 113 -1.79 -42.56 30.43
N VAL A 114 -0.72 -41.79 30.64
CA VAL A 114 0.25 -42.05 31.71
C VAL A 114 -0.40 -41.87 33.08
N TRP A 115 -1.18 -40.80 33.24
CA TRP A 115 -1.91 -40.53 34.47
C TRP A 115 -2.90 -41.64 34.84
N GLU A 116 -3.67 -42.15 33.87
CA GLU A 116 -4.59 -43.27 34.07
C GLU A 116 -3.87 -44.57 34.47
N HIS A 117 -2.68 -44.82 33.92
CA HIS A 117 -1.88 -46.00 34.26
C HIS A 117 -1.20 -45.88 35.63
N GLU A 118 -0.75 -44.69 36.03
CA GLU A 118 -0.07 -44.47 37.32
C GLU A 118 -1.04 -44.41 38.49
N PHE A 119 -2.23 -43.83 38.32
CA PHE A 119 -3.22 -43.65 39.40
C PHE A 119 -4.43 -44.58 39.32
N GLY A 120 -4.66 -45.26 38.19
CA GLY A 120 -5.72 -46.27 38.05
C GLY A 120 -5.45 -47.56 38.82
N ASP A 121 -4.17 -47.98 38.89
CA ASP A 121 -3.76 -49.17 39.65
C ASP A 121 -3.80 -48.92 41.18
N GLU A 122 -3.55 -47.69 41.64
CA GLU A 122 -3.65 -47.36 43.08
C GLU A 122 -5.10 -47.32 43.60
N LEU A 123 -6.07 -47.06 42.74
CA LEU A 123 -7.50 -47.02 43.10
C LEU A 123 -8.27 -48.32 42.79
N GLY A 124 -7.72 -49.21 41.95
CA GLY A 124 -8.31 -50.52 41.61
C GLY A 124 -7.97 -51.65 42.58
N GLY A 125 -7.02 -51.46 43.50
CA GLY A 125 -6.52 -52.49 44.43
C GLY A 125 -7.18 -52.56 45.81
N ARG A 126 -8.26 -51.80 46.06
CA ARG A 126 -9.02 -51.88 47.33
C ARG A 126 -10.52 -51.91 47.07
N PHE A 127 -11.05 -53.09 46.75
CA PHE A 127 -12.35 -53.58 47.21
C PHE A 127 -12.33 -55.11 47.26
#